data_AF-A0A2I0QGG8-F1
#
_entry.id   AF-A0A2I0QGG8-F1
#
_cell.length_a   1.000
_cell.length_b   1.000
_cell.length_c   1.000
_cell.angle_alpha   90.00
_cell.angle_beta   90.00
_cell.angle_gamma   90.00
#
_symmetry.space_group_name_H-M   'P 1'
#
loop_
_entity.id
_entity.type
_entity.pdbx_description
1 polymer ?
#
loop_
_entity_poly.entity_id
_entity_poly.type
_entity_poly.pdbx_seq_one_letter_code
_entity_poly.pdbx_strand_id
1 'polypeptide(L)'
;MNPKDIKFFRQFFREYVKKFYSDAEIDAQIKINMKLKQAHTYLVYRNILFLSKSLNLKEEEINLAKAIALFHDIGNEKDLFFCRLLRDADKIDIFRVWIDYFERKSGYDPSYGMDLSVSNECSVHIISDILANKISPLEKVKTYNDIKLLLLTWIYDVHFDASLNLILKRKYIREIFKILPKNKEIEKVCEHINFYISER
;
A
#
# COMPACT_ATOMS: atom_id res chain seq x y z
N MET A 1 30.38 -3.67 -5.29
CA MET A 1 30.30 -4.24 -3.93
C MET A 1 31.15 -5.49 -3.82
N ASN A 2 31.95 -5.63 -2.77
CA ASN A 2 33.01 -6.65 -2.72
C ASN A 2 32.50 -8.01 -2.14
N PRO A 3 33.26 -9.11 -2.30
CA PRO A 3 32.86 -10.43 -1.79
C PRO A 3 32.77 -10.56 -0.27
N LYS A 4 33.55 -9.77 0.49
CA LYS A 4 33.50 -9.75 1.96
C LYS A 4 32.17 -9.19 2.45
N ASP A 5 31.65 -8.16 1.78
CA ASP A 5 30.36 -7.54 2.08
C ASP A 5 29.22 -8.57 1.97
N ILE A 6 29.20 -9.37 0.89
CA ILE A 6 28.18 -10.43 0.73
C ILE A 6 28.27 -11.53 1.77
N LYS A 7 29.49 -11.92 2.14
CA LYS A 7 29.68 -12.90 3.21
C LYS A 7 29.14 -12.36 4.54
N PHE A 8 29.41 -11.10 4.83
CA PHE A 8 28.87 -10.40 6.00
C PHE A 8 27.33 -10.33 5.95
N PHE A 9 26.74 -9.89 4.85
CA PHE A 9 25.28 -9.78 4.73
C PHE A 9 24.54 -11.11 4.84
N ARG A 10 25.10 -12.20 4.29
CA ARG A 10 24.53 -13.54 4.48
C ARG A 10 24.57 -13.98 5.94
N GLN A 11 25.66 -13.68 6.64
CA GLN A 11 25.78 -13.97 8.06
C GLN A 11 24.78 -13.12 8.86
N PHE A 12 24.70 -11.82 8.58
CA PHE A 12 23.72 -10.93 9.19
C PHE A 12 22.29 -11.42 8.99
N PHE A 13 21.90 -11.77 7.75
CA PHE A 13 20.56 -12.29 7.43
C PHE A 13 20.23 -13.54 8.25
N ARG A 14 21.20 -14.46 8.37
CA ARG A 14 21.03 -15.68 9.17
C ARG A 14 20.79 -15.36 10.64
N GLU A 15 21.59 -14.47 11.22
CA GLU A 15 21.42 -14.08 12.62
C GLU A 15 20.13 -13.27 12.85
N TYR A 16 19.74 -12.43 11.88
CA TYR A 16 18.46 -11.71 11.91
C TYR A 16 17.28 -12.66 11.97
N VAL A 17 17.21 -13.63 11.06
CA VAL A 17 16.12 -14.60 10.99
C VAL A 17 16.09 -15.52 12.22
N LYS A 18 17.25 -15.88 12.77
CA LYS A 18 17.35 -16.74 13.96
C LYS A 18 16.58 -16.19 15.16
N LYS A 19 16.54 -14.86 15.35
CA LYS A 19 15.83 -14.18 16.44
C LYS A 19 14.35 -14.55 16.48
N PHE A 20 13.72 -14.73 15.32
CA PHE A 20 12.29 -15.04 15.21
C PHE A 20 11.96 -16.49 15.57
N TYR A 21 12.96 -17.38 15.66
CA TYR A 21 12.77 -18.78 16.04
C TYR A 21 13.19 -19.08 17.48
N SER A 22 14.14 -18.31 18.02
CA SER A 22 14.67 -18.50 19.37
C SER A 22 13.77 -17.95 20.47
N ASP A 23 12.86 -17.04 20.12
CA ASP A 23 11.96 -16.41 21.09
C ASP A 23 10.72 -17.30 21.33
N ALA A 24 10.51 -17.71 22.58
CA ALA A 24 9.41 -18.55 22.98
C ALA A 24 8.05 -17.81 22.96
N GLU A 25 8.06 -16.48 23.11
CA GLU A 25 6.85 -15.65 23.16
C GLU A 25 6.27 -15.35 21.77
N ILE A 26 7.07 -15.52 20.71
CA ILE A 26 6.59 -15.34 19.33
C ILE A 26 5.59 -16.44 18.97
N ASP A 27 4.42 -15.99 18.51
CA ASP A 27 3.30 -16.80 18.04
C ASP A 27 3.72 -17.84 16.97
N ALA A 28 3.09 -19.02 17.04
CA ALA A 28 3.43 -20.14 16.18
C ALA A 28 3.13 -19.86 14.69
N GLN A 29 2.07 -19.11 14.38
CA GLN A 29 1.75 -18.72 13.01
C GLN A 29 2.77 -17.72 12.46
N ILE A 30 3.27 -16.80 13.29
CA ILE A 30 4.36 -15.89 12.92
C ILE A 30 5.62 -16.69 12.57
N LYS A 31 5.99 -17.71 13.36
CA LYS A 31 7.13 -18.59 13.09
C LYS A 31 6.99 -19.34 11.76
N ILE A 32 5.79 -19.83 11.44
CA ILE A 32 5.50 -20.49 10.15
C ILE A 32 5.66 -19.50 8.99
N ASN A 33 5.08 -18.30 9.11
CA ASN A 33 5.17 -17.25 8.09
C ASN A 33 6.63 -16.82 7.86
N MET A 34 7.43 -16.72 8.93
CA MET A 34 8.86 -16.42 8.86
C MET A 34 9.65 -17.53 8.15
N LYS A 35 9.32 -18.81 8.34
CA LYS A 35 9.93 -19.92 7.59
C LYS A 35 9.64 -19.82 6.09
N LEU A 36 8.39 -19.51 5.72
CA LEU A 36 8.01 -19.34 4.32
C LEU A 36 8.75 -18.17 3.67
N LYS A 37 8.83 -17.02 4.35
CA LYS A 37 9.59 -15.84 3.89
C LYS A 37 11.09 -16.15 3.76
N GLN A 38 11.69 -16.81 4.75
CA GLN A 38 13.10 -17.19 4.69
C GLN A 38 13.39 -18.12 3.49
N ALA A 39 12.54 -19.13 3.26
CA ALA A 39 12.68 -20.03 2.13
C ALA A 39 12.54 -19.26 0.80
N HIS A 40 11.55 -18.37 0.69
CA HIS A 40 11.37 -17.49 -0.46
C HIS A 40 12.61 -16.64 -0.73
N THR A 41 13.14 -15.95 0.28
CA THR A 41 14.35 -15.13 0.15
C THR A 41 15.55 -15.91 -0.39
N TYR A 42 15.76 -17.15 0.06
CA TYR A 42 16.85 -17.98 -0.48
C TYR A 42 16.61 -18.43 -1.93
N LEU A 43 15.36 -18.67 -2.33
CA LEU A 43 15.02 -18.97 -3.72
C LEU A 43 15.29 -17.75 -4.62
N VAL A 44 14.84 -16.56 -4.22
CA VAL A 44 15.10 -15.30 -4.94
C VAL A 44 16.60 -15.04 -5.06
N TYR A 45 17.37 -15.24 -3.98
CA TYR A 45 18.83 -15.13 -3.99
C TYR A 45 19.49 -16.06 -5.02
N ARG A 46 19.00 -17.30 -5.15
CA ARG A 46 19.53 -18.25 -6.15
C ARG A 46 19.18 -17.83 -7.57
N ASN A 47 17.94 -17.40 -7.79
CA ASN A 47 17.46 -16.98 -9.11
C ASN A 47 18.21 -15.74 -9.60
N ILE A 48 18.39 -14.73 -8.74
CA ILE A 48 19.11 -13.51 -9.14
C ILE A 48 20.58 -13.80 -9.43
N LEU A 49 21.23 -14.69 -8.66
CA LEU A 49 22.60 -15.13 -8.95
C LEU A 49 22.69 -15.80 -10.32
N PHE A 50 21.73 -16.66 -10.67
CA PHE A 50 21.69 -17.30 -11.97
C PHE A 50 21.52 -16.27 -13.10
N LEU A 51 20.52 -15.41 -13.01
CA LEU A 51 20.23 -14.38 -14.01
C LEU A 51 21.38 -13.40 -14.20
N SER A 52 21.96 -12.90 -13.10
CA SER A 52 23.09 -11.96 -13.17
C SER A 52 24.33 -12.57 -13.83
N LYS A 53 24.56 -13.88 -13.67
CA LYS A 53 25.61 -14.60 -14.41
C LYS A 53 25.27 -14.74 -15.88
N SER A 54 24.04 -15.12 -16.22
CA SER A 54 23.59 -15.24 -17.61
C SER A 54 23.66 -13.92 -18.39
N LEU A 55 23.51 -12.79 -17.70
CA LEU A 55 23.63 -11.44 -18.26
C LEU A 55 25.08 -10.92 -18.30
N ASN A 56 26.08 -11.73 -17.92
CA ASN A 56 27.49 -11.35 -17.86
C ASN A 56 27.76 -10.08 -17.03
N LEU A 57 27.01 -9.89 -15.94
CA LEU A 57 27.24 -8.76 -15.04
C LEU A 57 28.61 -8.88 -14.36
N LYS A 58 29.19 -7.74 -14.01
CA LYS A 58 30.45 -7.69 -13.25
C LYS A 58 30.23 -8.27 -11.86
N GLU A 59 31.29 -8.81 -11.27
CA GLU A 59 31.21 -9.44 -9.94
C GLU A 59 30.62 -8.50 -8.87
N GLU A 60 30.94 -7.20 -8.97
CA GLU A 60 30.41 -6.18 -8.09
C GLU A 60 28.89 -5.99 -8.19
N GLU A 61 28.34 -6.11 -9.39
CA GLU A 61 26.91 -5.98 -9.70
C GLU A 61 26.16 -7.26 -9.32
N ILE A 62 26.77 -8.43 -9.58
CA ILE A 62 26.27 -9.72 -9.10
C ILE A 62 26.17 -9.71 -7.57
N ASN A 63 27.18 -9.17 -6.90
CA ASN A 63 27.17 -9.02 -5.46
C ASN A 63 26.06 -8.05 -5.05
N LEU A 64 25.93 -6.88 -5.67
CA LEU A 64 24.86 -5.94 -5.33
C LEU A 64 23.47 -6.59 -5.43
N ALA A 65 23.21 -7.29 -6.53
CA ALA A 65 21.96 -8.00 -6.77
C ALA A 65 21.66 -9.06 -5.69
N LYS A 66 22.68 -9.82 -5.25
CA LYS A 66 22.55 -10.77 -4.12
C LYS A 66 22.17 -10.08 -2.81
N ALA A 67 22.72 -8.90 -2.51
CA ALA A 67 22.34 -8.17 -1.30
C ALA A 67 20.90 -7.67 -1.38
N ILE A 68 20.48 -7.10 -2.52
CA ILE A 68 19.09 -6.72 -2.75
C ILE A 68 18.16 -7.92 -2.49
N ALA A 69 18.49 -9.09 -3.05
CA ALA A 69 17.71 -10.30 -2.81
C ALA A 69 17.67 -10.74 -1.34
N LEU A 70 18.75 -10.56 -0.55
CA LEU A 70 18.72 -10.90 0.88
C LEU A 70 17.82 -9.95 1.69
N PHE A 71 17.77 -8.68 1.32
CA PHE A 71 17.11 -7.64 2.12
C PHE A 71 15.76 -7.19 1.59
N HIS A 72 15.33 -7.63 0.40
CA HIS A 72 14.08 -7.15 -0.22
C HIS A 72 12.82 -7.37 0.64
N ASP A 73 12.84 -8.43 1.45
CA ASP A 73 11.75 -8.81 2.36
C ASP A 73 12.11 -8.59 3.84
N ILE A 74 13.27 -7.97 4.13
CA ILE A 74 13.64 -7.62 5.50
C ILE A 74 12.89 -6.35 5.91
N GLY A 75 12.02 -6.53 6.89
CA GLY A 75 11.47 -5.48 7.73
C GLY A 75 11.04 -6.08 9.07
N ASN A 76 11.43 -5.46 10.18
CA ASN A 76 10.91 -5.79 11.51
C ASN A 76 9.56 -5.06 11.75
N GLU A 77 8.91 -5.24 12.90
CA GLU A 77 7.66 -4.52 13.22
C GLU A 77 7.79 -2.99 13.12
N LYS A 78 8.98 -2.45 13.38
CA LYS A 78 9.27 -1.01 13.26
C LYS A 78 9.38 -0.57 11.81
N ASP A 79 9.93 -1.40 10.91
CA ASP A 79 9.91 -1.14 9.47
C ASP A 79 8.48 -1.23 8.93
N LEU A 80 7.69 -2.20 9.39
CA LEU A 80 6.26 -2.27 9.06
C LEU A 80 5.49 -1.03 9.56
N PHE A 81 5.79 -0.55 10.77
CA PHE A 81 5.23 0.68 11.31
C PHE A 81 5.54 1.87 10.40
N PHE A 82 6.81 2.06 10.00
CA PHE A 82 7.19 3.18 9.13
C PHE A 82 6.64 3.04 7.70
N CYS A 83 6.56 1.82 7.16
CA CYS A 83 5.90 1.57 5.87
C CYS A 83 4.41 1.93 5.93
N ARG A 84 3.71 1.55 7.00
CA ARG A 84 2.31 1.94 7.23
C ARG A 84 2.18 3.46 7.38
N LEU A 85 3.10 4.10 8.10
CA LEU A 85 3.08 5.54 8.34
C LEU A 85 3.29 6.31 7.04
N LEU A 86 4.25 5.87 6.23
CA LEU A 86 4.51 6.43 4.90
C LEU A 86 3.30 6.23 3.98
N ARG A 87 2.67 5.04 4.00
CA ARG A 87 1.47 4.77 3.20
C ARG A 87 0.29 5.65 3.59
N ASP A 88 0.07 5.87 4.87
CA ASP A 88 -0.95 6.81 5.35
C ASP A 88 -0.63 8.24 4.91
N ALA A 89 0.62 8.68 5.04
CA ALA A 89 1.05 10.03 4.63
C ALA A 89 0.87 10.26 3.12
N ASP A 90 1.21 9.27 2.30
CA ASP A 90 1.03 9.28 0.85
C ASP A 90 -0.44 9.37 0.46
N LYS A 91 -1.33 8.55 1.06
CA LYS A 91 -2.79 8.66 0.86
C LYS A 91 -3.32 10.05 1.19
N ILE A 92 -2.87 10.64 2.30
CA ILE A 92 -3.28 12.00 2.71
C ILE A 92 -2.86 13.04 1.66
N ASP A 93 -1.70 12.89 1.03
CA ASP A 93 -1.27 13.75 -0.07
C ASP A 93 -2.12 13.53 -1.33
N ILE A 94 -2.38 12.27 -1.68
CA ILE A 94 -3.22 11.92 -2.84
C ILE A 94 -4.65 12.47 -2.70
N PHE A 95 -5.23 12.44 -1.48
CA PHE A 95 -6.51 13.10 -1.22
C PHE A 95 -6.46 14.58 -1.60
N ARG A 96 -5.41 15.32 -1.20
CA ARG A 96 -5.22 16.73 -1.56
C ARG A 96 -5.18 16.90 -3.08
N VAL A 97 -4.34 16.12 -3.77
CA VAL A 97 -4.14 16.24 -5.22
C VAL A 97 -5.46 16.06 -5.99
N TRP A 98 -6.23 15.02 -5.67
CA TRP A 98 -7.51 14.77 -6.33
C TRP A 98 -8.57 15.82 -5.99
N ILE A 99 -8.66 16.24 -4.73
CA ILE A 99 -9.62 17.30 -4.34
C ILE A 99 -9.28 18.61 -5.05
N ASP A 100 -8.01 19.01 -5.08
CA ASP A 100 -7.57 20.23 -5.77
C ASP A 100 -7.86 20.15 -7.28
N TYR A 101 -7.71 18.97 -7.90
CA TYR A 101 -8.11 18.75 -9.29
C TYR A 101 -9.63 18.89 -9.48
N PHE A 102 -10.44 18.21 -8.66
CA PHE A 102 -11.91 18.27 -8.77
C PHE A 102 -12.47 19.67 -8.53
N GLU A 103 -11.85 20.44 -7.64
CA GLU A 103 -12.21 21.83 -7.34
C GLU A 103 -11.61 22.84 -8.33
N ARG A 104 -10.89 22.38 -9.36
CA ARG A 104 -10.21 23.24 -10.36
C ARG A 104 -9.22 24.23 -9.75
N LYS A 105 -8.62 23.87 -8.61
CA LYS A 105 -7.55 24.63 -7.95
C LYS A 105 -6.17 24.32 -8.57
N SER A 106 -6.07 23.21 -9.29
CA SER A 106 -4.88 22.78 -10.01
C SER A 106 -5.15 22.69 -11.52
N GLY A 107 -4.15 23.06 -12.32
CA GLY A 107 -4.14 22.83 -13.78
C GLY A 107 -3.53 21.48 -14.18
N TYR A 108 -3.04 20.70 -13.22
CA TYR A 108 -2.49 19.36 -13.45
C TYR A 108 -3.59 18.30 -13.32
N ASP A 109 -3.71 17.44 -14.34
CA ASP A 109 -4.63 16.31 -14.34
C ASP A 109 -3.96 15.03 -13.80
N PRO A 110 -4.34 14.54 -12.60
CA PRO A 110 -3.77 13.34 -12.01
C PRO A 110 -4.29 12.05 -12.66
N SER A 111 -5.25 12.11 -13.58
CA SER A 111 -5.77 10.93 -14.29
C SER A 111 -4.90 10.51 -15.49
N TYR A 112 -3.73 11.12 -15.67
CA TYR A 112 -2.85 10.79 -16.79
C TYR A 112 -2.51 9.29 -16.80
N GLY A 113 -2.80 8.62 -17.92
CA GLY A 113 -2.64 7.17 -18.07
C GLY A 113 -3.82 6.32 -17.58
N MET A 114 -4.91 6.95 -17.12
CA MET A 114 -6.17 6.28 -16.81
C MET A 114 -7.15 6.42 -17.98
N ASP A 115 -7.78 5.32 -18.38
CA ASP A 115 -8.85 5.31 -19.38
C ASP A 115 -10.22 5.54 -18.71
N LEU A 116 -10.46 6.79 -18.29
CA LEU A 116 -11.69 7.17 -17.59
C LEU A 116 -12.74 7.68 -18.57
N SER A 117 -13.94 7.08 -18.49
CA SER A 117 -15.13 7.60 -19.14
C SER A 117 -15.58 8.92 -18.50
N VAL A 118 -16.05 9.84 -19.35
CA VAL A 118 -16.68 11.10 -18.94
C VAL A 118 -18.11 10.92 -18.41
N SER A 119 -18.60 9.68 -18.32
CA SER A 119 -19.88 9.36 -17.71
C SER A 119 -19.94 9.84 -16.25
N ASN A 120 -21.10 10.36 -15.85
CA ASN A 120 -21.38 10.77 -14.47
C ASN A 120 -21.86 9.60 -13.60
N GLU A 121 -21.79 8.37 -14.08
CA GLU A 121 -22.23 7.19 -13.33
C GLU A 121 -21.21 6.77 -12.27
N CYS A 122 -21.73 6.21 -11.18
CA CYS A 122 -20.97 5.52 -10.16
C CYS A 122 -21.12 4.01 -10.37
N SER A 123 -20.01 3.30 -10.39
CA SER A 123 -19.99 1.85 -10.50
C SER A 123 -20.57 1.19 -9.24
N VAL A 124 -21.63 0.39 -9.43
CA VAL A 124 -22.34 -0.34 -8.36
C VAL A 124 -21.40 -1.23 -7.54
N HIS A 125 -20.38 -1.81 -8.17
CA HIS A 125 -19.43 -2.68 -7.48
C HIS A 125 -18.58 -1.91 -6.45
N ILE A 126 -18.21 -0.65 -6.70
CA ILE A 126 -17.44 0.17 -5.75
C ILE A 126 -18.33 0.55 -4.57
N ILE A 127 -19.58 0.91 -4.82
CA ILE A 127 -20.57 1.14 -3.76
C ILE A 127 -20.73 -0.11 -2.89
N SER A 128 -20.82 -1.28 -3.52
CA SER A 128 -20.94 -2.57 -2.82
C SER A 128 -19.70 -2.88 -1.97
N ASP A 129 -18.50 -2.58 -2.48
CA ASP A 129 -17.25 -2.73 -1.72
C ASP A 129 -17.23 -1.80 -0.51
N ILE A 130 -17.68 -0.54 -0.66
CA ILE A 130 -17.77 0.41 0.46
C ILE A 130 -18.68 -0.13 1.55
N LEU A 131 -19.88 -0.57 1.20
CA LEU A 131 -20.85 -1.11 2.16
C LEU A 131 -20.37 -2.42 2.82
N ALA A 132 -19.40 -3.10 2.20
CA ALA A 132 -18.75 -4.29 2.74
C ALA A 132 -17.46 -4.00 3.53
N ASN A 133 -17.12 -2.73 3.78
CA ASN A 133 -15.85 -2.29 4.39
C ASN A 133 -14.60 -2.78 3.64
N LYS A 134 -14.65 -2.77 2.30
CA LYS A 134 -13.56 -3.23 1.43
C LYS A 134 -13.00 -2.09 0.60
N ILE A 135 -11.70 -2.19 0.31
CA ILE A 135 -11.01 -1.34 -0.66
C ILE A 135 -11.38 -1.83 -2.06
N SER A 136 -11.78 -0.91 -2.93
CA SER A 136 -11.95 -1.24 -4.34
C SER A 136 -10.61 -1.19 -5.07
N PRO A 137 -10.34 -2.14 -5.98
CA PRO A 137 -9.12 -2.12 -6.79
C PRO A 137 -9.19 -1.01 -7.87
N LEU A 138 -8.06 -0.34 -8.12
CA LEU A 138 -7.96 0.75 -9.11
C LEU A 138 -8.30 0.28 -10.52
N GLU A 139 -7.99 -0.98 -10.84
CA GLU A 139 -8.22 -1.60 -12.15
C GLU A 139 -9.71 -1.70 -12.53
N LYS A 140 -10.62 -1.54 -11.55
CA LYS A 140 -12.06 -1.57 -11.79
C LYS A 140 -12.69 -0.17 -11.90
N VAL A 141 -11.92 0.89 -11.70
CA VAL A 141 -12.39 2.28 -11.86
C VAL A 141 -12.64 2.58 -13.33
N LYS A 142 -13.81 3.14 -13.64
CA LYS A 142 -14.20 3.48 -15.02
C LYS A 142 -14.53 4.95 -15.22
N THR A 143 -14.86 5.69 -14.16
CA THR A 143 -15.31 7.09 -14.26
C THR A 143 -14.61 7.97 -13.24
N TYR A 144 -14.71 9.29 -13.40
CA TYR A 144 -14.25 10.23 -12.37
C TYR A 144 -15.03 10.11 -11.05
N ASN A 145 -16.29 9.67 -11.10
CA ASN A 145 -17.05 9.40 -9.88
C ASN A 145 -16.60 8.09 -9.21
N ASP A 146 -16.11 7.12 -9.98
CA ASP A 146 -15.44 5.94 -9.43
C ASP A 146 -14.15 6.30 -8.71
N ILE A 147 -13.36 7.27 -9.18
CA ILE A 147 -12.19 7.78 -8.44
C ILE A 147 -12.62 8.36 -7.09
N LYS A 148 -13.67 9.20 -7.06
CA LYS A 148 -14.19 9.78 -5.81
C LYS A 148 -14.61 8.68 -4.82
N LEU A 149 -15.31 7.66 -5.30
CA LEU A 149 -15.71 6.51 -4.47
C LEU A 149 -14.51 5.66 -4.04
N LEU A 150 -13.53 5.43 -4.92
CA LEU A 150 -12.29 4.73 -4.61
C LEU A 150 -11.56 5.42 -3.45
N LEU A 151 -11.40 6.74 -3.50
CA LEU A 151 -10.76 7.51 -2.43
C LEU A 151 -11.50 7.35 -1.10
N LEU A 152 -12.82 7.23 -1.11
CA LEU A 152 -13.60 6.95 0.09
C LEU A 152 -13.34 5.55 0.65
N THR A 153 -13.07 4.55 -0.18
CA THR A 153 -12.74 3.18 0.29
C THR A 153 -11.42 3.13 1.07
N TRP A 154 -10.52 4.11 0.89
CA TRP A 154 -9.21 4.10 1.53
C TRP A 154 -9.24 4.32 3.03
N ILE A 155 -10.37 4.79 3.59
CA ILE A 155 -10.56 4.87 5.05
C ILE A 155 -10.38 3.51 5.74
N TYR A 156 -10.68 2.41 5.02
CA TYR A 156 -10.55 1.03 5.50
C TYR A 156 -9.09 0.55 5.55
N ASP A 157 -8.15 1.31 4.96
CA ASP A 157 -6.71 1.02 4.92
C ASP A 157 -5.88 2.16 5.52
N VAL A 158 -6.49 3.04 6.30
CA VAL A 158 -5.73 4.00 7.12
C VAL A 158 -5.27 3.27 8.39
N HIS A 159 -3.98 3.29 8.68
CA HIS A 159 -3.40 2.46 9.75
C HIS A 159 -3.33 3.16 11.12
N PHE A 160 -3.26 4.49 11.16
CA PHE A 160 -3.13 5.24 12.41
C PHE A 160 -4.27 6.24 12.61
N ASP A 161 -4.77 6.36 13.84
CA ASP A 161 -5.85 7.31 14.15
C ASP A 161 -5.40 8.76 13.99
N ALA A 162 -4.12 9.05 14.18
CA ALA A 162 -3.54 10.35 13.85
C ALA A 162 -3.73 10.70 12.36
N SER A 163 -3.57 9.72 11.47
CA SER A 163 -3.78 9.87 10.03
C SER A 163 -5.25 10.10 9.71
N LEU A 164 -6.16 9.30 10.30
CA LEU A 164 -7.60 9.47 10.12
C LEU A 164 -8.06 10.85 10.63
N ASN A 165 -7.62 11.25 11.82
CA ASN A 165 -7.92 12.57 12.39
C ASN A 165 -7.42 13.71 11.48
N LEU A 166 -6.27 13.55 10.83
CA LEU A 166 -5.76 14.54 9.89
C LEU A 166 -6.64 14.63 8.63
N ILE A 167 -7.07 13.49 8.07
CA ILE A 167 -8.01 13.43 6.94
C ILE A 167 -9.32 14.15 7.28
N LEU A 168 -9.87 13.89 8.47
CA LEU A 168 -11.11 14.50 8.96
C LEU A 168 -10.94 16.00 9.23
N LYS A 169 -9.86 16.41 9.90
CA LYS A 169 -9.54 17.81 10.18
C LYS A 169 -9.40 18.64 8.90
N ARG A 170 -8.81 18.05 7.86
CA ARG A 170 -8.70 18.66 6.53
C ARG A 170 -9.96 18.53 5.68
N LYS A 171 -11.00 17.87 6.21
CA LYS A 171 -12.34 17.73 5.63
C LYS A 171 -12.36 16.95 4.30
N TYR A 172 -11.35 16.12 4.01
CA TYR A 172 -11.23 15.46 2.70
C TYR A 172 -12.44 14.58 2.36
N ILE A 173 -12.91 13.77 3.31
CA ILE A 173 -14.12 12.94 3.13
C ILE A 173 -15.34 13.82 2.84
N ARG A 174 -15.49 14.92 3.59
CA ARG A 174 -16.59 15.88 3.40
C ARG A 174 -16.54 16.56 2.03
N GLU A 175 -15.36 16.98 1.57
CA GLU A 175 -15.19 17.59 0.26
C GLU A 175 -15.52 16.61 -0.87
N ILE A 176 -15.09 15.34 -0.76
CA ILE A 176 -15.47 14.30 -1.74
C ILE A 176 -16.99 14.12 -1.80
N PHE A 177 -17.68 14.06 -0.64
CA PHE A 177 -19.13 13.96 -0.63
C PHE A 177 -19.84 15.17 -1.23
N LYS A 178 -19.27 16.38 -1.18
CA LYS A 178 -19.85 17.56 -1.84
C LYS A 178 -19.87 17.41 -3.36
N ILE A 179 -18.81 16.85 -3.94
CA ILE A 179 -18.62 16.74 -5.40
C ILE A 179 -19.15 15.42 -6.00
N LEU A 180 -19.59 14.48 -5.17
CA LEU A 180 -20.30 13.27 -5.62
C LEU A 180 -21.76 13.60 -6.00
N PRO A 181 -22.36 12.82 -6.95
CA PRO A 181 -23.77 12.97 -7.30
C PRO A 181 -24.70 12.86 -6.08
N LYS A 182 -25.75 13.69 -6.04
CA LYS A 182 -26.73 13.68 -4.96
C LYS A 182 -27.86 12.71 -5.30
N ASN A 183 -27.73 11.48 -4.81
CA ASN A 183 -28.74 10.43 -4.96
C ASN A 183 -28.76 9.52 -3.73
N LYS A 184 -29.81 8.68 -3.64
CA LYS A 184 -30.05 7.78 -2.51
C LYS A 184 -28.91 6.80 -2.25
N GLU A 185 -28.18 6.37 -3.28
CA GLU A 185 -27.07 5.44 -3.11
C GLU A 185 -25.86 6.12 -2.46
N ILE A 186 -25.57 7.37 -2.85
CA ILE A 186 -24.50 8.16 -2.22
C ILE A 186 -24.86 8.58 -0.79
N GLU A 187 -26.15 8.80 -0.49
CA GLU A 187 -26.63 9.03 0.88
C GLU A 187 -26.33 7.82 1.78
N LYS A 188 -26.65 6.60 1.33
CA LYS A 188 -26.31 5.36 2.05
C LYS A 188 -24.80 5.21 2.26
N VAL A 189 -24.00 5.51 1.23
CA VAL A 189 -22.53 5.49 1.34
C VAL A 189 -22.04 6.48 2.39
N CYS A 190 -22.62 7.68 2.45
CA CYS A 190 -22.29 8.70 3.44
C CYS A 190 -22.61 8.23 4.87
N GLU A 191 -23.82 7.71 5.09
CA GLU A 191 -24.24 7.16 6.38
C GLU A 191 -23.32 6.03 6.84
N HIS A 192 -23.03 5.07 5.94
CA HIS A 192 -22.17 3.93 6.22
C HIS A 192 -20.74 4.34 6.59
N ILE A 193 -20.15 5.26 5.85
CA ILE A 193 -18.79 5.76 6.11
C ILE A 193 -18.73 6.54 7.43
N ASN A 194 -19.71 7.38 7.72
CA ASN A 194 -19.76 8.11 8.99
C ASN A 194 -19.92 7.15 10.17
N PHE A 195 -20.73 6.11 10.04
CA PHE A 195 -20.87 5.05 11.04
C PHE A 195 -19.54 4.29 11.24
N TYR A 196 -18.87 3.87 10.16
CA TYR A 196 -17.57 3.23 10.25
C TYR A 196 -16.52 4.11 10.95
N ILE A 197 -16.50 5.40 10.65
CA ILE A 197 -15.57 6.36 11.27
C ILE A 197 -15.88 6.56 12.76
N SER A 198 -17.16 6.54 13.17
CA SER A 198 -17.52 6.71 14.59
C SER A 198 -17.22 5.49 15.45
N GLU A 199 -17.18 4.30 14.87
CA GLU A 199 -16.90 3.02 15.56
C GLU A 199 -15.40 2.71 15.69
N ARG A 200 -14.53 3.56 15.12
CA ARG A 200 -13.08 3.40 15.10
C ARG A 200 -12.40 4.25 16.15
#